data_AF-A0A958H7E9-F1
#
_entry.id   AF-A0A958H7E9-F1
#
_cell.length_a   1.000
_cell.length_b   1.000
_cell.length_c   1.000
_cell.angle_alpha   90.00
_cell.angle_beta   90.00
_cell.angle_gamma   90.00
#
_symmetry.space_group_name_H-M   'P 1'
#
loop_
_entity.id
_entity.type
_entity.pdbx_description
1 polymer ?
#
loop_
_entity_poly.entity_id
_entity_poly.type
_entity_poly.pdbx_seq_one_letter_code
_entity_poly.pdbx_strand_id
1 'polypeptide(L)'
;KTPAPTATFTAAPTTEVSLPLVENGAAATDTPAPEAQSPIATPTSPPSPVEEPTATGEPAAVPTPGFESQAPVPVLAANLACGAQCNTPEADAAGSVIFDLSTGEFRTWVAKLDPLDGQVYEGWLVQGARAESTGRFNTDAGGSAAESIDLSALKSDPWSTFVFTIEPEPDDNPAPAAAHSIDGVLRETVMGEALFTRFDSSCQTCHGPTAEGEIGPALLGTSLPFGDFVDKVRGHAGNTFTEEIVPVVDLQHVYAWLVAQ
;
A
#
# COMPACT_ATOMS: atom_id res chain seq x y z
N LYS A 1 11.64 -34.03 8.38
CA LYS A 1 11.17 -32.68 8.77
C LYS A 1 11.84 -31.72 7.79
N THR A 2 11.08 -30.98 6.99
CA THR A 2 11.62 -29.97 6.07
C THR A 2 12.17 -28.81 6.91
N PRO A 3 13.27 -28.12 6.54
CA PRO A 3 13.60 -26.82 7.12
C PRO A 3 12.46 -25.83 6.83
N ALA A 4 12.30 -24.83 7.71
CA ALA A 4 11.43 -23.69 7.43
C ALA A 4 11.99 -22.88 6.23
N PRO A 5 11.13 -22.18 5.45
CA PRO A 5 11.60 -21.32 4.38
C PRO A 5 12.40 -20.14 4.97
N THR A 6 13.67 -20.02 4.59
CA THR A 6 14.48 -18.84 4.90
C THR A 6 14.09 -17.71 3.96
N ALA A 7 13.10 -16.92 4.37
CA ALA A 7 12.80 -15.62 3.77
C ALA A 7 14.06 -14.71 3.79
N THR A 8 14.16 -13.78 2.85
CA THR A 8 15.33 -12.90 2.67
C THR A 8 14.84 -11.45 2.63
N PHE A 9 14.30 -11.04 3.78
CA PHE A 9 13.61 -9.77 3.95
C PHE A 9 14.41 -8.59 3.39
N THR A 10 13.80 -7.91 2.43
CA THR A 10 14.37 -6.73 1.80
C THR A 10 13.96 -5.48 2.58
N ALA A 11 14.95 -4.67 2.98
CA ALA A 11 14.69 -3.37 3.60
C ALA A 11 13.84 -2.50 2.67
N ALA A 12 12.82 -1.84 3.22
CA ALA A 12 11.94 -0.98 2.43
C ALA A 12 12.72 0.26 1.93
N PRO A 13 12.33 0.87 0.79
CA PRO A 13 12.93 2.12 0.34
C PRO A 13 12.54 3.27 1.28
N THR A 14 13.41 3.54 2.28
CA THR A 14 13.20 4.58 3.30
C THR A 14 12.98 5.95 2.65
N THR A 15 11.71 6.36 2.59
CA THR A 15 11.29 7.66 2.07
C THR A 15 10.81 8.50 3.24
N GLU A 16 11.55 9.55 3.61
CA GLU A 16 11.12 10.49 4.65
C GLU A 16 9.90 11.29 4.18
N VAL A 17 8.70 10.81 4.50
CA VAL A 17 7.44 11.50 4.23
C VAL A 17 7.29 12.69 5.16
N SER A 18 7.94 13.80 4.79
CA SER A 18 7.73 15.12 5.39
C SER A 18 6.32 15.63 5.03
N LEU A 19 5.34 15.24 5.85
CA LEU A 19 3.97 15.75 5.73
C LEU A 19 3.96 17.28 5.88
N PRO A 20 3.41 18.04 4.92
CA PRO A 20 3.36 19.49 5.02
C PRO A 20 2.40 19.92 6.13
N LEU A 21 2.91 20.65 7.13
CA LEU A 21 2.08 21.26 8.17
C LEU A 21 1.19 22.35 7.55
N VAL A 22 -0.12 22.10 7.50
CA VAL A 22 -1.10 23.03 6.93
C VAL A 22 -1.40 24.15 7.93
N GLU A 23 -0.61 25.23 7.90
CA GLU A 23 -0.90 26.43 8.69
C GLU A 23 -2.16 27.15 8.17
N ASN A 24 -3.17 27.29 9.04
CA ASN A 24 -4.41 28.00 8.73
C ASN A 24 -4.22 29.52 8.79
N GLY A 25 -3.69 30.11 7.72
CA GLY A 25 -3.55 31.56 7.54
C GLY A 25 -4.85 32.24 7.09
N ALA A 26 -5.30 33.28 7.81
CA ALA A 26 -6.52 34.02 7.52
C ALA A 26 -6.36 35.11 6.44
N ALA A 27 -7.48 35.57 5.87
CA ALA A 27 -7.52 36.46 4.70
C ALA A 27 -7.26 37.96 5.01
N ALA A 28 -6.68 38.67 4.02
CA ALA A 28 -6.75 40.12 3.87
C ALA A 28 -6.66 40.54 2.38
N THR A 29 -7.17 41.73 2.05
CA THR A 29 -7.22 42.36 0.72
C THR A 29 -5.87 43.04 0.35
N ASP A 30 -5.50 43.32 -0.91
CA ASP A 30 -6.07 44.39 -1.75
C ASP A 30 -5.50 44.42 -3.19
N THR A 31 -5.98 45.36 -4.04
CA THR A 31 -5.53 45.56 -5.44
C THR A 31 -5.82 47.00 -5.89
N PRO A 32 -4.84 47.75 -6.44
CA PRO A 32 -4.92 48.10 -7.88
C PRO A 32 -3.58 48.32 -8.63
N ALA A 33 -3.63 48.27 -9.97
CA ALA A 33 -2.63 48.85 -10.90
C ALA A 33 -3.05 50.28 -11.35
N PRO A 34 -2.24 51.05 -12.13
CA PRO A 34 -2.36 50.96 -13.61
C PRO A 34 -1.13 51.43 -14.48
N GLU A 35 -1.24 51.23 -15.81
CA GLU A 35 -0.71 52.08 -16.93
C GLU A 35 0.84 52.27 -17.16
N ALA A 36 1.38 52.59 -18.37
CA ALA A 36 0.84 52.73 -19.74
C ALA A 36 1.93 52.69 -20.89
N GLN A 37 1.51 52.20 -22.08
CA GLN A 37 1.78 52.66 -23.48
C GLN A 37 3.22 52.79 -24.11
N SER A 38 3.43 52.02 -25.22
CA SER A 38 3.91 52.33 -26.63
C SER A 38 4.87 53.50 -26.96
N PRO A 39 5.62 53.56 -28.13
CA PRO A 39 5.28 52.96 -29.46
C PRO A 39 6.42 52.49 -30.46
N ILE A 40 5.98 51.77 -31.52
CA ILE A 40 6.43 51.71 -32.95
C ILE A 40 7.93 51.47 -33.34
N ALA A 41 8.17 50.38 -34.10
CA ALA A 41 9.05 50.34 -35.29
C ALA A 41 8.73 49.12 -36.20
N THR A 42 8.88 49.27 -37.53
CA THR A 42 8.75 48.24 -38.62
C THR A 42 9.19 48.90 -39.94
N PRO A 43 9.43 48.20 -41.09
CA PRO A 43 9.46 46.75 -41.34
C PRO A 43 10.67 46.22 -42.16
N THR A 44 10.88 44.90 -42.18
CA THR A 44 11.61 44.19 -43.27
C THR A 44 11.00 42.81 -43.54
N SER A 45 10.98 42.42 -44.82
CA SER A 45 10.49 41.22 -45.54
C SER A 45 10.46 39.82 -44.86
N PRO A 46 9.62 38.88 -45.38
CA PRO A 46 9.32 37.61 -44.72
C PRO A 46 10.25 36.43 -45.08
N PRO A 47 10.35 35.41 -44.21
CA PRO A 47 10.74 34.04 -44.60
C PRO A 47 9.55 33.25 -45.19
N SER A 48 9.86 32.13 -45.85
CA SER A 48 8.90 31.17 -46.43
C SER A 48 7.97 30.52 -45.39
N PRO A 49 6.80 29.98 -45.79
CA PRO A 49 5.96 29.20 -44.89
C PRO A 49 6.71 27.95 -44.39
N VAL A 50 6.67 27.73 -43.08
CA VAL A 50 6.93 26.44 -42.46
C VAL A 50 5.59 25.70 -42.44
N GLU A 51 5.59 24.42 -42.83
CA GLU A 51 4.37 23.62 -42.84
C GLU A 51 3.86 23.37 -41.41
N GLU A 52 2.58 23.63 -41.19
CA GLU A 52 1.89 23.38 -39.93
C GLU A 52 1.67 21.85 -39.77
N PRO A 53 2.24 21.20 -38.75
CA PRO A 53 2.05 19.76 -38.55
C PRO A 53 0.60 19.51 -38.15
N THR A 54 -0.21 19.06 -39.12
CA THR A 54 -1.65 18.84 -38.95
C THR A 54 -1.93 17.91 -37.78
N ALA A 55 -2.53 18.44 -36.71
CA ALA A 55 -2.89 17.70 -35.51
C ALA A 55 -3.95 16.62 -35.83
N THR A 56 -3.47 15.43 -36.21
CA THR A 56 -4.29 14.37 -36.80
C THR A 56 -4.59 13.30 -35.76
N GLY A 57 -5.58 13.58 -34.91
CA GLY A 57 -6.13 12.65 -33.94
C GLY A 57 -5.26 12.46 -32.69
N GLU A 58 -5.78 12.91 -31.56
CA GLU A 58 -5.50 12.25 -30.30
C GLU A 58 -5.92 10.77 -30.46
N PRO A 59 -5.04 9.79 -30.18
CA PRO A 59 -5.35 8.39 -30.44
C PRO A 59 -6.46 7.95 -29.48
N ALA A 60 -7.66 7.72 -30.03
CA ALA A 60 -8.80 7.24 -29.26
C ALA A 60 -8.38 6.03 -28.43
N ALA A 61 -8.48 6.16 -27.11
CA ALA A 61 -7.97 5.17 -26.16
C ALA A 61 -8.50 3.78 -26.53
N VAL A 62 -7.60 2.86 -26.88
CA VAL A 62 -7.97 1.49 -27.23
C VAL A 62 -8.57 0.88 -25.97
N PRO A 63 -9.87 0.50 -25.95
CA PRO A 63 -10.50 -0.04 -24.76
C PRO A 63 -9.80 -1.36 -24.41
N THR A 64 -9.01 -1.36 -23.34
CA THR A 64 -8.10 -2.46 -23.03
C THR A 64 -8.92 -3.72 -22.69
N PRO A 65 -8.92 -4.78 -23.52
CA PRO A 65 -9.97 -5.77 -23.44
C PRO A 65 -9.92 -6.63 -22.16
N GLY A 66 -11.02 -6.67 -21.41
CA GLY A 66 -11.31 -7.74 -20.44
C GLY A 66 -11.08 -7.44 -18.95
N PHE A 67 -10.75 -6.22 -18.54
CA PHE A 67 -10.52 -5.91 -17.12
C PHE A 67 -11.79 -5.97 -16.23
N GLU A 68 -12.97 -5.73 -16.78
CA GLU A 68 -14.27 -5.77 -16.08
C GLU A 68 -14.72 -7.19 -15.65
N SER A 69 -13.82 -8.19 -15.72
CA SER A 69 -14.15 -9.61 -15.54
C SER A 69 -13.17 -10.44 -14.71
N GLN A 70 -12.16 -9.83 -14.08
CA GLN A 70 -11.37 -10.55 -13.07
C GLN A 70 -12.21 -10.81 -11.82
N ALA A 71 -12.39 -12.08 -11.48
CA ALA A 71 -13.04 -12.48 -10.24
C ALA A 71 -12.21 -12.01 -9.03
N PRO A 72 -12.84 -11.56 -7.93
CA PRO A 72 -12.11 -11.17 -6.72
C PRO A 72 -11.23 -12.30 -6.20
N VAL A 73 -9.93 -12.01 -6.01
CA VAL A 73 -8.95 -12.97 -5.48
C VAL A 73 -9.19 -13.14 -3.98
N PRO A 74 -9.49 -14.36 -3.47
CA PRO A 74 -9.75 -14.59 -2.06
C PRO A 74 -8.45 -14.58 -1.25
N VAL A 75 -8.47 -13.88 -0.11
CA VAL A 75 -7.31 -13.75 0.79
C VAL A 75 -7.70 -13.99 2.25
N LEU A 76 -6.73 -14.43 3.05
CA LEU A 76 -6.73 -14.10 4.48
C LEU A 76 -5.92 -12.82 4.68
N ALA A 77 -6.44 -11.85 5.42
CA ALA A 77 -5.73 -10.60 5.70
C ALA A 77 -5.90 -10.16 7.15
N ALA A 78 -4.91 -9.42 7.67
CA ALA A 78 -4.99 -8.72 8.96
C ALA A 78 -4.19 -7.42 8.92
N ASN A 79 -4.72 -6.38 9.56
CA ASN A 79 -3.90 -5.29 10.10
C ASN A 79 -3.33 -5.75 11.45
N LEU A 80 -2.07 -5.46 11.71
CA LEU A 80 -1.35 -5.86 12.92
C LEU A 80 -1.09 -4.64 13.80
N ALA A 81 -1.20 -4.80 15.12
CA ALA A 81 -0.90 -3.76 16.11
C ALA A 81 -0.53 -4.37 17.47
N CYS A 82 -0.10 -3.53 18.42
CA CYS A 82 0.10 -3.92 19.82
C CYS A 82 -1.25 -4.30 20.47
N GLY A 83 -1.57 -5.60 20.46
CA GLY A 83 -2.82 -6.17 20.94
C GLY A 83 -2.79 -6.58 22.42
N ALA A 84 -3.80 -7.36 22.84
CA ALA A 84 -3.94 -7.78 24.24
C ALA A 84 -2.97 -8.91 24.66
N GLN A 85 -2.22 -9.50 23.71
CA GLN A 85 -1.18 -10.50 23.98
C GLN A 85 0.23 -9.91 23.95
N CYS A 86 0.39 -8.73 23.36
CA CYS A 86 1.67 -8.06 23.21
C CYS A 86 2.26 -7.66 24.56
N ASN A 87 3.57 -7.86 24.70
CA ASN A 87 4.29 -7.66 25.96
C ASN A 87 5.68 -7.04 25.79
N THR A 88 6.06 -6.69 24.56
CA THR A 88 7.18 -5.80 24.23
C THR A 88 6.68 -4.34 24.17
N PRO A 89 7.53 -3.33 24.44
CA PRO A 89 7.10 -1.94 24.62
C PRO A 89 7.01 -1.15 23.30
N GLU A 90 6.34 -1.70 22.28
CA GLU A 90 6.28 -1.17 20.90
C GLU A 90 4.91 -0.55 20.59
N ALA A 91 4.47 0.39 21.44
CA ALA A 91 3.08 0.86 21.48
C ALA A 91 2.54 1.52 20.19
N ASP A 92 3.45 2.00 19.35
CA ASP A 92 3.17 2.70 18.08
C ASP A 92 3.34 1.77 16.85
N ALA A 93 3.84 0.54 17.04
CA ALA A 93 4.15 -0.39 15.98
C ALA A 93 2.90 -0.95 15.31
N ALA A 94 2.97 -1.09 13.98
CA ALA A 94 1.87 -1.56 13.16
C ALA A 94 2.37 -2.30 11.92
N GLY A 95 1.48 -3.08 11.32
CA GLY A 95 1.77 -3.79 10.09
C GLY A 95 0.54 -4.31 9.37
N SER A 96 0.77 -5.11 8.33
CA SER A 96 -0.29 -5.83 7.63
C SER A 96 0.24 -7.11 7.01
N VAL A 97 -0.63 -8.11 6.93
CA VAL A 97 -0.39 -9.37 6.20
C VAL A 97 -1.53 -9.63 5.24
N ILE A 98 -1.20 -10.13 4.04
CA ILE A 98 -2.15 -10.59 3.02
C ILE A 98 -1.65 -11.93 2.48
N PHE A 99 -2.46 -12.98 2.65
CA PHE A 99 -2.22 -14.33 2.15
C PHE A 99 -3.14 -14.60 0.96
N ASP A 100 -2.60 -14.61 -0.26
CA ASP A 100 -3.33 -15.03 -1.46
C ASP A 100 -3.57 -16.54 -1.43
N LEU A 101 -4.83 -16.94 -1.24
CA LEU A 101 -5.22 -18.34 -1.16
C LEU A 101 -5.24 -19.03 -2.53
N SER A 102 -5.20 -18.25 -3.63
CA SER A 102 -5.14 -18.76 -5.00
C SER A 102 -3.71 -19.15 -5.40
N THR A 103 -2.72 -18.28 -5.18
CA THR A 103 -1.30 -18.58 -5.48
C THR A 103 -0.62 -19.31 -4.33
N GLY A 104 -0.74 -18.79 -3.10
CA GLY A 104 0.10 -19.12 -1.96
C GLY A 104 1.08 -18.02 -1.57
N GLU A 105 1.04 -16.86 -2.22
CA GLU A 105 1.86 -15.71 -1.85
C GLU A 105 1.41 -15.12 -0.50
N PHE A 106 2.36 -14.95 0.42
CA PHE A 106 2.16 -14.26 1.69
C PHE A 106 2.96 -12.96 1.68
N ARG A 107 2.27 -11.82 1.55
CA ARG A 107 2.87 -10.48 1.55
C ARG A 107 2.73 -9.84 2.92
N THR A 108 3.81 -9.24 3.41
CA THR A 108 3.88 -8.64 4.75
C THR A 108 4.54 -7.28 4.71
N TRP A 109 4.05 -6.36 5.55
CA TRP A 109 4.60 -5.01 5.74
C TRP A 109 4.55 -4.65 7.23
N VAL A 110 5.57 -3.95 7.73
CA VAL A 110 5.63 -3.40 9.10
C VAL A 110 6.27 -2.02 9.12
N ALA A 111 5.91 -1.21 10.11
CA ALA A 111 6.57 0.06 10.42
C ALA A 111 6.62 0.31 11.94
N LYS A 112 7.63 1.09 12.36
CA LYS A 112 7.94 1.43 13.76
C LYS A 112 8.22 0.22 14.68
N LEU A 113 8.77 -0.88 14.13
CA LEU A 113 9.36 -1.96 14.92
C LEU A 113 10.86 -1.70 15.08
N ASP A 114 11.36 -1.64 16.32
CA ASP A 114 12.74 -1.26 16.61
C ASP A 114 13.75 -2.30 16.07
N PRO A 115 14.86 -1.89 15.43
CA PRO A 115 15.89 -2.83 14.97
C PRO A 115 16.56 -3.57 16.13
N LEU A 116 16.62 -4.89 16.01
CA LEU A 116 17.07 -5.80 17.07
C LEU A 116 18.56 -6.13 16.97
N ASP A 117 19.21 -6.40 18.11
CA ASP A 117 20.59 -6.91 18.22
C ASP A 117 20.59 -8.20 19.07
N GLY A 118 21.27 -9.25 18.59
CA GLY A 118 21.22 -10.60 19.17
C GLY A 118 19.84 -11.28 19.16
N GLN A 119 18.85 -10.68 18.49
CA GLN A 119 17.47 -11.12 18.38
C GLN A 119 16.93 -10.81 16.98
N VAL A 120 15.83 -11.47 16.60
CA VAL A 120 15.13 -11.26 15.32
C VAL A 120 13.61 -11.34 15.54
N TYR A 121 12.84 -10.72 14.66
CA TYR A 121 11.39 -10.95 14.62
C TYR A 121 11.10 -12.25 13.85
N GLU A 122 10.15 -13.07 14.30
CA GLU A 122 9.62 -14.20 13.54
C GLU A 122 8.10 -14.08 13.37
N GLY A 123 7.63 -14.28 12.15
CA GLY A 123 6.19 -14.28 11.82
C GLY A 123 5.58 -15.66 11.93
N TRP A 124 4.37 -15.75 12.47
CA TRP A 124 3.69 -17.03 12.71
C TRP A 124 2.23 -17.00 12.24
N LEU A 125 1.87 -17.96 11.39
CA LEU A 125 0.48 -18.33 11.13
C LEU A 125 0.00 -19.25 12.26
N VAL A 126 -1.05 -18.85 12.98
CA VAL A 126 -1.53 -19.52 14.19
C VAL A 126 -2.96 -20.03 14.00
N GLN A 127 -3.19 -21.26 14.45
CA GLN A 127 -4.51 -21.86 14.57
C GLN A 127 -4.61 -22.75 15.83
N GLY A 128 -5.28 -22.24 16.85
CA GLY A 128 -5.44 -22.92 18.14
C GLY A 128 -4.09 -23.13 18.84
N ALA A 129 -3.61 -24.39 18.85
CA ALA A 129 -2.32 -24.77 19.43
C ALA A 129 -1.24 -25.08 18.37
N ARG A 130 -1.53 -24.87 17.08
CA ARG A 130 -0.56 -24.98 15.98
C ARG A 130 -0.08 -23.58 15.61
N ALA A 131 1.23 -23.42 15.48
CA ALA A 131 1.88 -22.28 14.85
C ALA A 131 2.81 -22.81 13.76
N GLU A 132 2.86 -22.14 12.61
CA GLU A 132 3.84 -22.39 11.55
C GLU A 132 4.57 -21.07 11.27
N SER A 133 5.91 -21.12 11.24
CA SER A 133 6.73 -19.95 10.92
C SER A 133 6.54 -19.55 9.45
N THR A 134 6.37 -18.26 9.22
CA THR A 134 6.42 -17.64 7.89
C THR A 134 7.81 -17.12 7.53
N GLY A 135 8.76 -17.11 8.48
CA GLY A 135 10.13 -16.62 8.28
C GLY A 135 10.57 -15.57 9.31
N ARG A 136 11.89 -15.36 9.40
CA ARG A 136 12.58 -14.45 10.33
C ARG A 136 13.05 -13.18 9.63
N PHE A 137 13.05 -12.06 10.35
CA PHE A 137 13.51 -10.76 9.83
C PHE A 137 14.04 -9.81 10.90
N ASN A 138 14.57 -8.68 10.45
CA ASN A 138 14.88 -7.51 11.25
C ASN A 138 14.54 -6.26 10.43
N THR A 139 14.30 -5.12 11.07
CA THR A 139 13.89 -3.88 10.40
C THR A 139 15.06 -3.03 9.91
N ASP A 140 14.77 -2.13 8.97
CA ASP A 140 15.68 -1.05 8.60
C ASP A 140 15.80 0.02 9.72
N ALA A 141 16.71 0.97 9.56
CA ALA A 141 16.95 2.02 10.57
C ALA A 141 15.77 3.00 10.78
N GLY A 142 14.72 2.93 9.95
CA GLY A 142 13.43 3.62 10.14
C GLY A 142 12.36 2.72 10.79
N GLY A 143 12.73 1.53 11.25
CA GLY A 143 11.84 0.55 11.86
C GLY A 143 10.85 -0.11 10.89
N SER A 144 11.20 -0.16 9.59
CA SER A 144 10.32 -0.70 8.54
C SER A 144 10.88 -1.98 7.91
N ALA A 145 9.99 -2.81 7.36
CA ALA A 145 10.34 -3.97 6.52
C ALA A 145 9.15 -4.39 5.66
N ALA A 146 9.42 -5.02 4.51
CA ALA A 146 8.42 -5.65 3.66
C ALA A 146 8.99 -6.90 2.98
N GLU A 147 8.16 -7.92 2.77
CA GLU A 147 8.57 -9.19 2.15
C GLU A 147 7.39 -9.89 1.46
N SER A 148 7.68 -10.69 0.43
CA SER A 148 6.75 -11.64 -0.19
C SER A 148 7.32 -13.06 -0.14
N ILE A 149 6.53 -14.02 0.31
CA ILE A 149 6.97 -15.37 0.68
C ILE A 149 6.04 -16.43 0.06
N ASP A 150 6.60 -17.48 -0.55
CA ASP A 150 5.81 -18.63 -1.02
C ASP A 150 5.44 -19.55 0.16
N LEU A 151 4.19 -19.43 0.61
CA LEU A 151 3.55 -20.31 1.59
C LEU A 151 2.47 -21.19 0.93
N SER A 152 2.64 -21.55 -0.34
CA SER A 152 1.66 -22.34 -1.10
C SER A 152 1.30 -23.71 -0.51
N ALA A 153 2.15 -24.26 0.37
CA ALA A 153 1.87 -25.46 1.15
C ALA A 153 0.89 -25.24 2.32
N LEU A 154 0.69 -24.01 2.80
CA LEU A 154 -0.12 -23.65 3.97
C LEU A 154 -1.47 -23.00 3.62
N LYS A 155 -1.71 -22.64 2.36
CA LYS A 155 -2.88 -21.85 1.91
C LYS A 155 -4.24 -22.57 1.97
N SER A 156 -4.26 -23.83 2.41
CA SER A 156 -5.47 -24.63 2.61
C SER A 156 -5.78 -24.92 4.08
N ASP A 157 -4.93 -24.44 5.00
CA ASP A 157 -5.13 -24.57 6.44
C ASP A 157 -5.94 -23.35 6.98
N PRO A 158 -6.84 -23.56 7.97
CA PRO A 158 -7.73 -22.50 8.46
C PRO A 158 -7.05 -21.63 9.53
N TRP A 159 -6.15 -20.74 9.12
CA TRP A 159 -5.44 -19.81 10.00
C TRP A 159 -6.37 -18.73 10.55
N SER A 160 -6.30 -18.46 11.85
CA SER A 160 -7.18 -17.48 12.53
C SER A 160 -6.44 -16.27 13.10
N THR A 161 -5.14 -16.35 13.31
CA THR A 161 -4.32 -15.28 13.88
C THR A 161 -2.96 -15.26 13.19
N PHE A 162 -2.41 -14.07 13.00
CA PHE A 162 -1.00 -13.86 12.71
C PHE A 162 -0.36 -13.07 13.86
N VAL A 163 0.87 -13.43 14.22
CA VAL A 163 1.61 -12.77 15.29
C VAL A 163 3.09 -12.66 14.92
N PHE A 164 3.70 -11.54 15.31
CA PHE A 164 5.15 -11.39 15.36
C PHE A 164 5.65 -11.57 16.79
N THR A 165 6.66 -12.43 16.94
CA THR A 165 7.40 -12.62 18.19
C THR A 165 8.84 -12.13 18.06
N ILE A 166 9.47 -11.82 19.19
CA ILE A 166 10.91 -11.52 19.25
C ILE A 166 11.65 -12.78 19.70
N GLU A 167 12.32 -13.42 18.75
CA GLU A 167 13.13 -14.64 18.95
C GLU A 167 14.59 -14.30 19.26
N PRO A 168 15.31 -15.15 20.02
CA PRO A 168 16.76 -15.04 20.15
C PRO A 168 17.48 -15.48 18.87
N GLU A 169 18.72 -15.03 18.67
CA GLU A 169 19.59 -15.52 17.61
C GLU A 169 20.98 -15.88 18.17
N PRO A 170 21.40 -17.16 18.17
CA PRO A 170 20.69 -18.33 17.64
C PRO A 170 19.55 -18.82 18.54
N ASP A 171 18.62 -19.57 17.93
CA ASP A 171 17.52 -20.26 18.59
C ASP A 171 17.40 -21.72 18.12
N ASP A 172 17.02 -22.60 19.05
CA ASP A 172 16.80 -24.03 18.85
C ASP A 172 15.30 -24.43 19.02
N ASN A 173 14.42 -23.49 19.39
CA ASN A 173 13.02 -23.75 19.76
C ASN A 173 12.07 -23.58 18.57
N PRO A 174 11.44 -24.65 18.03
CA PRO A 174 10.60 -24.58 16.84
C PRO A 174 9.15 -24.10 17.13
N ALA A 175 8.97 -23.20 18.10
CA ALA A 175 7.68 -22.68 18.54
C ALA A 175 7.84 -21.23 19.04
N PRO A 176 6.86 -20.33 18.84
CA PRO A 176 7.03 -18.91 19.12
C PRO A 176 7.49 -18.62 20.55
N ALA A 177 8.43 -17.68 20.69
CA ALA A 177 8.82 -17.12 21.99
C ALA A 177 7.65 -16.45 22.69
N ALA A 178 7.71 -16.41 24.02
CA ALA A 178 6.73 -15.71 24.85
C ALA A 178 6.80 -14.17 24.72
N ALA A 179 7.74 -13.61 23.96
CA ALA A 179 7.86 -12.18 23.67
C ALA A 179 7.04 -11.85 22.41
N HIS A 180 5.81 -11.36 22.59
CA HIS A 180 4.89 -11.00 21.51
C HIS A 180 4.97 -9.50 21.23
N SER A 181 5.15 -9.14 19.95
CA SER A 181 5.36 -7.77 19.49
C SER A 181 4.08 -7.12 18.99
N ILE A 182 3.56 -7.57 17.84
CA ILE A 182 2.26 -7.15 17.28
C ILE A 182 1.48 -8.36 16.78
N ASP A 183 0.15 -8.33 16.94
CA ASP A 183 -0.76 -9.42 16.56
C ASP A 183 -1.96 -8.91 15.74
N GLY A 184 -2.65 -9.82 15.07
CA GLY A 184 -3.88 -9.52 14.35
C GLY A 184 -4.70 -10.76 13.99
N VAL A 185 -6.03 -10.63 14.05
CA VAL A 185 -6.98 -11.68 13.66
C VAL A 185 -7.08 -11.72 12.14
N LEU A 186 -6.84 -12.89 11.54
CA LEU A 186 -6.99 -13.10 10.10
C LEU A 186 -8.48 -13.18 9.74
N ARG A 187 -8.92 -12.36 8.79
CA ARG A 187 -10.27 -12.41 8.18
C ARG A 187 -10.21 -12.92 6.75
N GLU A 188 -11.17 -13.76 6.36
CA GLU A 188 -11.44 -14.05 4.96
C GLU A 188 -12.02 -12.79 4.30
N THR A 189 -11.43 -12.37 3.19
CA THR A 189 -11.84 -11.19 2.39
C THR A 189 -11.28 -11.34 0.96
N VAL A 190 -11.26 -10.26 0.18
CA VAL A 190 -10.70 -10.22 -1.17
C VAL A 190 -9.51 -9.25 -1.23
N MET A 191 -8.57 -9.53 -2.13
CA MET A 191 -7.31 -8.78 -2.29
C MET A 191 -7.52 -7.26 -2.35
N GLY A 192 -8.57 -6.79 -3.03
CA GLY A 192 -8.90 -5.36 -3.14
C GLY A 192 -9.27 -4.69 -1.81
N GLU A 193 -10.11 -5.32 -0.99
CA GLU A 193 -10.47 -4.79 0.34
C GLU A 193 -9.24 -4.78 1.26
N ALA A 194 -8.44 -5.84 1.20
CA ALA A 194 -7.23 -5.98 2.01
C ALA A 194 -6.18 -4.91 1.68
N LEU A 195 -5.98 -4.58 0.40
CA LEU A 195 -5.09 -3.50 -0.04
C LEU A 195 -5.66 -2.10 0.25
N PHE A 196 -6.97 -1.91 0.12
CA PHE A 196 -7.64 -0.65 0.41
C PHE A 196 -7.62 -0.30 1.90
N THR A 197 -7.73 -1.31 2.77
CA THR A 197 -7.77 -1.17 4.24
C THR A 197 -6.43 -1.48 4.95
N ARG A 198 -5.35 -1.68 4.21
CA ARG A 198 -3.97 -1.91 4.71
C ARG A 198 -3.51 -0.74 5.58
N PHE A 199 -2.74 -1.00 6.64
CA PHE A 199 -2.43 -0.02 7.70
C PHE A 199 -1.76 1.29 7.21
N ASP A 200 -0.93 1.21 6.18
CA ASP A 200 -0.19 2.29 5.52
C ASP A 200 -0.89 2.78 4.22
N SER A 201 -2.04 2.19 3.86
CA SER A 201 -2.86 2.63 2.74
C SER A 201 -3.77 3.78 3.18
N SER A 202 -3.46 4.99 2.74
CA SER A 202 -4.23 6.21 3.05
C SER A 202 -5.58 6.30 2.31
N CYS A 203 -5.96 5.28 1.54
CA CYS A 203 -7.24 5.18 0.84
C CYS A 203 -8.42 5.27 1.83
N GLN A 204 -8.49 4.38 2.82
CA GLN A 204 -9.55 4.38 3.83
C GLN A 204 -9.58 5.68 4.66
N THR A 205 -8.42 6.29 4.93
CA THR A 205 -8.30 7.54 5.71
C THR A 205 -9.01 8.73 5.08
N CYS A 206 -9.19 8.71 3.75
CA CYS A 206 -9.95 9.74 3.03
C CYS A 206 -11.35 9.26 2.64
N HIS A 207 -11.49 7.99 2.23
CA HIS A 207 -12.69 7.47 1.59
C HIS A 207 -13.58 6.60 2.50
N GLY A 208 -13.27 6.52 3.79
CA GLY A 208 -13.97 5.66 4.75
C GLY A 208 -13.53 4.19 4.65
N PRO A 209 -13.70 3.39 5.72
CA PRO A 209 -13.22 2.01 5.79
C PRO A 209 -13.93 1.04 4.83
N THR A 210 -15.10 1.42 4.30
CA THR A 210 -15.86 0.65 3.30
C THR A 210 -15.99 1.38 1.96
N ALA A 211 -15.17 2.41 1.71
CA ALA A 211 -15.22 3.26 0.53
C ALA A 211 -16.51 4.12 0.38
N GLU A 212 -17.24 4.33 1.48
CA GLU A 212 -18.49 5.09 1.57
C GLU A 212 -18.32 6.61 1.40
N GLY A 213 -17.09 7.13 1.54
CA GLY A 213 -16.74 8.55 1.49
C GLY A 213 -16.78 9.23 2.86
N GLU A 214 -15.72 9.97 3.19
CA GLU A 214 -15.62 10.80 4.40
C GLU A 214 -15.07 12.20 4.07
N ILE A 215 -13.74 12.31 3.95
CA ILE A 215 -13.03 13.53 3.56
C ILE A 215 -12.98 13.62 2.02
N GLY A 216 -12.72 12.49 1.38
CA GLY A 216 -12.90 12.27 -0.05
C GLY A 216 -14.29 11.70 -0.36
N PRO A 217 -14.73 11.76 -1.63
CA PRO A 217 -16.02 11.22 -2.06
C PRO A 217 -16.10 9.70 -1.93
N ALA A 218 -17.30 9.15 -1.95
CA ALA A 218 -17.53 7.71 -2.08
C ALA A 218 -16.82 7.15 -3.33
N LEU A 219 -16.23 5.95 -3.19
CA LEU A 219 -15.67 5.17 -4.31
C LEU A 219 -16.42 3.83 -4.51
N LEU A 220 -17.27 3.44 -3.57
CA LEU A 220 -18.20 2.31 -3.70
C LEU A 220 -19.06 2.46 -4.97
N GLY A 221 -19.13 1.41 -5.79
CA GLY A 221 -19.89 1.43 -7.04
C GLY A 221 -19.36 2.42 -8.08
N THR A 222 -18.05 2.76 -8.05
CA THR A 222 -17.43 3.76 -8.93
C THR A 222 -17.71 3.50 -10.41
N SER A 223 -18.17 4.54 -11.12
CA SER A 223 -18.40 4.51 -12.57
C SER A 223 -17.23 5.10 -13.38
N LEU A 224 -16.07 5.30 -12.75
CA LEU A 224 -14.85 5.74 -13.45
C LEU A 224 -14.26 4.56 -14.23
N PRO A 225 -13.83 4.75 -15.49
CA PRO A 225 -12.99 3.76 -16.16
C PRO A 225 -11.71 3.47 -15.35
N PHE A 226 -11.17 2.25 -15.46
CA PHE A 226 -9.96 1.86 -14.72
C PHE A 226 -8.75 2.79 -14.99
N GLY A 227 -8.61 3.31 -16.22
CA GLY A 227 -7.58 4.31 -16.55
C GLY A 227 -7.75 5.59 -15.73
N ASP A 228 -8.91 6.23 -15.81
CA ASP A 228 -9.29 7.42 -15.03
C ASP A 228 -9.13 7.22 -13.51
N PHE A 229 -9.37 6.00 -13.01
CA PHE A 229 -9.12 5.63 -11.61
C PHE A 229 -7.62 5.61 -11.28
N VAL A 230 -6.80 4.92 -12.09
CA VAL A 230 -5.33 4.89 -11.92
C VAL A 230 -4.75 6.30 -12.01
N ASP A 231 -5.17 7.11 -12.98
CA ASP A 231 -4.70 8.48 -13.15
C ASP A 231 -5.07 9.38 -11.95
N LYS A 232 -6.24 9.17 -11.34
CA LYS A 232 -6.63 9.88 -10.09
C LYS A 232 -5.81 9.46 -8.88
N VAL A 233 -5.41 8.19 -8.77
CA VAL A 233 -4.58 7.69 -7.67
C VAL A 233 -3.11 8.11 -7.87
N ARG A 234 -2.54 7.87 -9.07
CA ARG A 234 -1.18 8.28 -9.47
C ARG A 234 -1.01 9.81 -9.40
N GLY A 235 -2.07 10.56 -9.71
CA GLY A 235 -2.13 12.03 -9.67
C GLY A 235 -2.44 12.65 -8.30
N HIS A 236 -2.42 11.88 -7.21
CA HIS A 236 -2.60 12.43 -5.87
C HIS A 236 -1.46 13.40 -5.49
N ALA A 237 -1.79 14.50 -4.81
CA ALA A 237 -0.82 15.52 -4.44
C ALA A 237 0.28 14.95 -3.53
N GLY A 238 1.55 15.06 -3.95
CA GLY A 238 2.71 14.51 -3.25
C GLY A 238 3.23 13.19 -3.83
N ASN A 239 2.63 12.64 -4.89
CA ASN A 239 3.08 11.43 -5.60
C ASN A 239 3.20 10.17 -4.71
N THR A 240 2.44 10.09 -3.62
CA THR A 240 2.53 9.02 -2.60
C THR A 240 2.18 7.62 -3.13
N PHE A 241 1.44 7.54 -4.24
CA PHE A 241 1.05 6.29 -4.87
C PHE A 241 1.83 6.07 -6.18
N THR A 242 3.15 5.91 -6.12
CA THR A 242 3.95 5.50 -7.27
C THR A 242 3.67 4.05 -7.67
N GLU A 243 4.13 3.64 -8.86
CA GLU A 243 4.09 2.25 -9.32
C GLU A 243 4.95 1.30 -8.46
N GLU A 244 5.96 1.84 -7.78
CA GLU A 244 6.84 1.12 -6.86
C GLU A 244 6.18 0.90 -5.48
N ILE A 245 5.41 1.87 -5.00
CA ILE A 245 4.73 1.82 -3.69
C ILE A 245 3.40 1.05 -3.77
N VAL A 246 2.64 1.22 -4.86
CA VAL A 246 1.40 0.47 -5.12
C VAL A 246 1.39 0.05 -6.59
N PRO A 247 1.77 -1.20 -6.93
CA PRO A 247 1.75 -1.69 -8.31
C PRO A 247 0.36 -1.57 -8.97
N VAL A 248 0.31 -1.42 -10.29
CA VAL A 248 -0.97 -1.31 -11.03
C VAL A 248 -1.85 -2.54 -10.86
N VAL A 249 -1.27 -3.72 -10.58
CA VAL A 249 -2.02 -4.94 -10.24
C VAL A 249 -2.75 -4.84 -8.88
N ASP A 250 -2.13 -4.19 -7.89
CA ASP A 250 -2.80 -3.90 -6.61
C ASP A 250 -3.93 -2.87 -6.81
N LEU A 251 -3.73 -1.88 -7.69
CA LEU A 251 -4.82 -0.98 -8.11
C LEU A 251 -5.94 -1.69 -8.89
N GLN A 252 -5.63 -2.71 -9.71
CA GLN A 252 -6.64 -3.55 -10.38
C GLN A 252 -7.48 -4.32 -9.35
N HIS A 253 -6.85 -4.89 -8.32
CA HIS A 253 -7.57 -5.57 -7.24
C HIS A 253 -8.46 -4.62 -6.44
N VAL A 254 -7.96 -3.43 -6.05
CA VAL A 254 -8.76 -2.41 -5.35
C VAL A 254 -9.95 -1.97 -6.22
N TYR A 255 -9.71 -1.67 -7.50
CA TYR A 255 -10.78 -1.27 -8.43
C TYR A 255 -11.84 -2.37 -8.63
N ALA A 256 -11.42 -3.62 -8.81
CA ALA A 256 -12.34 -4.75 -8.97
C ALA A 256 -13.21 -4.99 -7.73
N TRP A 257 -12.70 -4.68 -6.53
CA TRP A 257 -13.51 -4.67 -5.31
C TRP A 257 -14.48 -3.48 -5.27
N LEU A 258 -14.02 -2.25 -5.55
CA LEU A 258 -14.85 -1.04 -5.54
C LEU A 258 -16.05 -1.10 -6.50
N VAL A 259 -15.88 -1.74 -7.66
CA VAL A 259 -16.93 -1.89 -8.69
C VAL A 259 -17.89 -3.05 -8.40
N ALA A 260 -17.54 -3.98 -7.51
CA ALA A 260 -18.34 -5.17 -7.20
C ALA A 260 -19.37 -4.97 -6.05
N GLN A 261 -19.51 -3.75 -5.54
CA GLN A 261 -20.29 -3.39 -4.34
C GLN A 261 -21.49 -2.49 -4.67
#